data_AF-A0A6J7PB62-F1
#
_entry.id   AF-A0A6J7PB62-F1
#
_cell.length_a   1.000
_cell.length_b   1.000
_cell.length_c   1.000
_cell.angle_alpha   90.00
_cell.angle_beta   90.00
_cell.angle_gamma   90.00
#
_symmetry.space_group_name_H-M   'P 1'
#
loop_
_entity.id
_entity.type
_entity.pdbx_description
1 polymer ?
#
loop_
_entity_poly.entity_id
_entity_poly.type
_entity_poly.pdbx_seq_one_letter_code
_entity_poly.pdbx_strand_id
1 'polypeptide(L)'
;MLSTISIFDYNGGGLGTFLRALHVLAGIAWIGLLYYFNLVQVPSFAAYGDEGRARNVSIDKLARRALWWFRWAAITTFVLGILMMGLTKDYMQDFMTTTSTIGLGHSAAILVGMAAGTLMMLNVWGVIWRNQKVVLANAAGVLGGAEANPAAPGAGRAALLASRANLVFSFSMLWFMIGAAHIYGGFDVDSAGKAWAFVGIAVAIGAVIELLALGLIGGKAATNKLLWPFESHKNALISGGVLWVVLYILSEILLKTSAFG
;
A
#
# COMPACT_ATOMS: atom_id res chain seq x y z
N MET A 1 -23.78 -0.03 28.65
CA MET A 1 -24.62 1.06 28.08
C MET A 1 -24.37 1.28 26.59
N LEU A 2 -23.12 1.23 26.09
CA LEU A 2 -22.86 1.30 24.64
C LEU A 2 -23.17 0.01 23.88
N SER A 3 -23.03 -1.16 24.52
CA SER A 3 -23.28 -2.49 23.91
C SER A 3 -24.74 -2.79 23.53
N THR A 4 -25.71 -1.98 23.97
CA THR A 4 -27.12 -2.08 23.58
C THR A 4 -27.42 -1.36 22.25
N ILE A 5 -26.46 -0.60 21.72
CA ILE A 5 -26.54 0.00 20.38
C ILE A 5 -25.94 -1.02 19.42
N SER A 6 -26.69 -1.45 18.41
CA SER A 6 -26.31 -2.53 17.49
C SER A 6 -24.91 -2.33 16.87
N ILE A 7 -24.51 -1.09 16.60
CA ILE A 7 -23.20 -0.76 16.00
C ILE A 7 -22.00 -0.99 16.93
N PHE A 8 -22.21 -1.10 18.25
CA PHE A 8 -21.17 -1.40 19.25
C PHE A 8 -21.31 -2.82 19.82
N ASP A 9 -22.24 -3.62 19.30
CA ASP A 9 -22.39 -5.00 19.71
C ASP A 9 -21.24 -5.85 19.13
N TYR A 10 -20.41 -6.37 20.03
CA TYR A 10 -19.33 -7.31 19.70
C TYR A 10 -19.88 -8.70 19.36
N ASN A 11 -20.91 -9.15 20.06
CA ASN A 11 -21.46 -10.50 19.91
C ASN A 11 -22.34 -10.63 18.65
N GLY A 12 -23.01 -9.55 18.24
CA GLY A 12 -23.84 -9.47 17.03
C GLY A 12 -23.12 -8.94 15.77
N GLY A 13 -21.81 -8.70 15.83
CA GLY A 13 -20.99 -8.31 14.65
C GLY A 13 -21.07 -6.84 14.22
N GLY A 14 -21.80 -5.99 14.96
CA GLY A 14 -21.93 -4.57 14.64
C GLY A 14 -20.64 -3.77 14.84
N LEU A 15 -19.87 -4.08 15.90
CA LEU A 15 -18.57 -3.44 16.13
C LEU A 15 -17.59 -3.72 14.97
N GLY A 16 -17.54 -4.97 14.50
CA GLY A 16 -16.71 -5.35 13.35
C GLY A 16 -17.12 -4.62 12.07
N THR A 17 -18.43 -4.44 11.86
CA THR A 17 -18.97 -3.69 10.70
C THR A 17 -18.60 -2.21 10.78
N PHE A 18 -18.69 -1.60 11.97
CA PHE A 18 -18.30 -0.21 12.19
C PHE A 18 -16.80 0.03 11.95
N LEU A 19 -15.95 -0.82 12.52
CA LEU A 19 -14.50 -0.74 12.32
C LEU A 19 -14.14 -0.91 10.84
N ARG A 20 -14.85 -1.78 10.11
CA ARG A 20 -14.70 -1.94 8.66
C ARG A 20 -15.07 -0.67 7.89
N ALA A 21 -16.19 -0.02 8.23
CA ALA A 21 -16.58 1.23 7.60
C ALA A 21 -15.50 2.32 7.78
N LEU A 22 -14.96 2.46 8.99
CA LEU A 22 -13.86 3.40 9.26
C LEU A 22 -12.57 3.01 8.52
N HIS A 23 -12.23 1.73 8.48
CA HIS A 23 -11.05 1.22 7.78
C HIS A 23 -11.12 1.54 6.28
N VAL A 24 -12.29 1.30 5.66
CA VAL A 24 -12.52 1.62 4.24
C VAL A 24 -12.43 3.13 4.01
N LEU A 25 -13.05 3.96 4.87
CA LEU A 25 -13.00 5.41 4.72
C LEU A 25 -11.56 5.96 4.81
N ALA A 26 -10.78 5.49 5.79
CA ALA A 26 -9.38 5.83 5.91
C ALA A 26 -8.55 5.32 4.72
N GLY A 27 -8.85 4.11 4.24
CA GLY A 27 -8.22 3.50 3.07
C GLY A 27 -8.46 4.29 1.79
N ILE A 28 -9.68 4.82 1.58
CA ILE A 28 -10.00 5.71 0.47
C ILE A 28 -9.12 6.96 0.51
N ALA A 29 -8.98 7.60 1.67
CA ALA A 29 -8.13 8.77 1.81
C ALA A 29 -6.65 8.43 1.56
N TRP A 30 -6.16 7.31 2.10
CA TRP A 30 -4.78 6.89 1.95
C TRP A 30 -4.43 6.57 0.49
N ILE A 31 -5.16 5.64 -0.12
CA ILE A 31 -4.88 5.20 -1.49
C ILE A 31 -5.27 6.28 -2.50
N GLY A 32 -6.33 7.06 -2.25
CA GLY A 32 -6.68 8.22 -3.07
C GLY A 32 -5.55 9.24 -3.13
N LEU A 33 -4.92 9.56 -1.99
CA LEU A 33 -3.76 10.46 -1.95
C LEU A 33 -2.52 9.85 -2.59
N LEU A 34 -2.30 8.54 -2.46
CA LEU A 34 -1.23 7.84 -3.18
C LEU A 34 -1.36 8.06 -4.70
N TYR A 35 -2.57 7.87 -5.24
CA TYR A 35 -2.85 8.04 -6.67
C TYR A 35 -2.74 9.51 -7.08
N TYR A 36 -3.25 10.42 -6.26
CA TYR A 36 -3.08 11.86 -6.47
C TYR A 36 -1.59 12.24 -6.60
N PHE A 37 -0.73 11.79 -5.68
CA PHE A 37 0.70 12.13 -5.75
C PHE A 37 1.34 11.62 -7.03
N ASN A 38 1.02 10.38 -7.38
CA ASN A 38 1.66 9.67 -8.45
C ASN A 38 1.18 10.10 -9.84
N LEU A 39 -0.12 10.36 -10.00
CA LEU A 39 -0.77 10.58 -11.29
C LEU A 39 -1.04 12.06 -11.57
N VAL A 40 -1.15 12.88 -10.52
CA VAL A 40 -1.51 14.30 -10.63
C VAL A 40 -0.36 15.18 -10.17
N GLN A 41 -0.01 15.14 -8.88
CA GLN A 41 0.91 16.12 -8.28
C GLN A 41 2.31 16.08 -8.91
N VAL A 42 2.94 14.90 -9.01
CA VAL A 42 4.32 14.79 -9.52
C VAL A 42 4.41 15.24 -10.99
N PRO A 43 3.55 14.77 -11.91
CA PRO A 43 3.51 15.30 -13.27
C PRO A 43 3.26 16.82 -13.33
N SER A 44 2.30 17.34 -12.56
CA SER A 44 2.04 18.79 -12.51
C SER A 44 3.22 19.59 -12.00
N PHE A 45 3.98 19.06 -11.04
CA PHE A 45 5.17 19.73 -10.52
C PHE A 45 6.33 19.74 -11.52
N ALA A 46 6.45 18.71 -12.36
CA ALA A 46 7.40 18.69 -13.47
C ALA A 46 7.05 19.71 -14.55
N ALA A 47 5.75 19.97 -14.77
CA ALA A 47 5.27 20.91 -15.78
C ALA A 47 5.58 22.38 -15.48
N TYR A 48 5.97 22.75 -14.25
CA TYR A 48 6.42 24.12 -13.94
C TYR A 48 7.70 24.53 -14.68
N GLY A 49 8.50 23.59 -15.19
CA GLY A 49 9.74 23.90 -15.90
C GLY A 49 10.67 24.80 -15.09
N ASP A 50 11.01 25.97 -15.63
CA ASP A 50 11.92 26.94 -15.04
C ASP A 50 11.26 27.84 -13.97
N GLU A 51 9.95 27.72 -13.74
CA GLU A 51 9.23 28.47 -12.70
C GLU A 51 9.45 27.89 -11.29
N GLY A 52 10.71 27.88 -10.85
CA GLY A 52 11.13 27.28 -9.58
C GLY A 52 10.42 27.86 -8.35
N ARG A 53 10.08 29.16 -8.36
CA ARG A 53 9.35 29.81 -7.27
C ARG A 53 7.93 29.27 -7.14
N ALA A 54 7.17 29.20 -8.24
CA ALA A 54 5.80 28.68 -8.24
C ALA A 54 5.76 27.22 -7.77
N ARG A 55 6.69 26.39 -8.27
CA ARG A 55 6.87 25.01 -7.82
C ARG A 55 7.12 24.92 -6.31
N ASN A 56 8.01 25.75 -5.76
CA ASN A 56 8.32 25.73 -4.33
C ASN A 56 7.13 26.17 -3.47
N VAL A 57 6.32 27.14 -3.92
CA VAL A 57 5.06 27.51 -3.24
C VAL A 57 4.10 26.32 -3.19
N SER A 58 3.93 25.61 -4.30
CA SER A 58 3.09 24.41 -4.36
C SER A 58 3.61 23.29 -3.46
N ILE A 59 4.93 23.08 -3.38
CA ILE A 59 5.52 22.11 -2.46
C ILE A 59 5.25 22.52 -0.99
N ASP A 60 5.49 23.78 -0.63
CA ASP A 60 5.35 24.24 0.75
C ASP A 60 3.89 24.26 1.24
N LYS A 61 2.94 24.64 0.38
CA LYS A 61 1.53 24.81 0.76
C LYS A 61 0.68 23.57 0.47
N LEU A 62 0.72 23.07 -0.76
CA LEU A 62 -0.15 21.98 -1.22
C LEU A 62 0.42 20.62 -0.80
N ALA A 63 1.65 20.31 -1.20
CA ALA A 63 2.23 18.98 -0.93
C ALA A 63 2.38 18.73 0.58
N ARG A 64 2.77 19.73 1.37
CA ARG A 64 2.84 19.64 2.83
C ARG A 64 1.53 19.18 3.48
N ARG A 65 0.39 19.75 3.06
CA ARG A 65 -0.94 19.39 3.57
C ARG A 65 -1.36 18.01 3.12
N ALA A 66 -1.21 17.71 1.83
CA ALA A 66 -1.52 16.40 1.28
C ALA A 66 -0.71 15.28 1.98
N LEU A 67 0.59 15.51 2.23
CA LEU A 67 1.47 14.56 2.91
C LEU A 67 1.10 14.37 4.39
N TRP A 68 0.52 15.38 5.04
CA TRP A 68 0.00 15.20 6.39
C TRP A 68 -1.18 14.22 6.41
N TRP A 69 -2.17 14.43 5.54
CA TRP A 69 -3.33 13.55 5.42
C TRP A 69 -2.93 12.14 5.00
N PHE A 70 -2.02 12.03 4.03
CA PHE A 70 -1.55 10.74 3.53
C PHE A 70 -0.92 9.87 4.62
N ARG A 71 -0.07 10.47 5.47
CA ARG A 71 0.61 9.75 6.56
C ARG A 71 -0.36 9.25 7.62
N TRP A 72 -1.27 10.11 8.05
CA TRP A 72 -2.22 9.74 9.08
C TRP A 72 -3.29 8.79 8.56
N ALA A 73 -3.78 8.98 7.33
CA ALA A 73 -4.67 8.01 6.69
C ALA A 73 -4.03 6.62 6.59
N ALA A 74 -2.72 6.53 6.30
CA ALA A 74 -2.00 5.25 6.27
C ALA A 74 -1.99 4.53 7.62
N ILE A 75 -1.59 5.22 8.70
CA ILE A 75 -1.59 4.63 10.05
C ILE A 75 -3.00 4.32 10.50
N THR A 76 -3.97 5.22 10.30
CA THR A 76 -5.36 5.02 10.69
C THR A 76 -5.93 3.78 10.01
N THR A 77 -5.72 3.61 8.71
CA THR A 77 -6.15 2.41 7.98
C THR A 77 -5.51 1.17 8.57
N PHE A 78 -4.18 1.17 8.75
CA PHE A 78 -3.45 0.02 9.28
C PHE A 78 -3.89 -0.39 10.70
N VAL A 79 -4.00 0.59 11.61
CA VAL A 79 -4.45 0.36 12.99
C VAL A 79 -5.89 -0.13 13.02
N LEU A 80 -6.80 0.46 12.23
CA LEU A 80 -8.16 -0.05 12.12
C LEU A 80 -8.20 -1.48 11.57
N GLY A 81 -7.28 -1.83 10.66
CA GLY A 81 -7.08 -3.19 10.18
C GLY A 81 -6.73 -4.15 11.32
N ILE A 82 -5.72 -3.82 12.12
CA ILE A 82 -5.31 -4.61 13.29
C ILE A 82 -6.46 -4.72 14.30
N LEU A 83 -7.15 -3.62 14.59
CA LEU A 83 -8.28 -3.62 15.53
C LEU A 83 -9.42 -4.50 15.02
N MET A 84 -9.74 -4.47 13.72
CA MET A 84 -10.73 -5.39 13.16
C MET A 84 -10.32 -6.85 13.36
N MET A 85 -9.06 -7.21 13.14
CA MET A 85 -8.62 -8.59 13.32
C MET A 85 -8.66 -9.05 14.78
N GLY A 86 -8.29 -8.17 15.72
CA GLY A 86 -8.27 -8.49 17.14
C GLY A 86 -9.62 -8.39 17.84
N LEU A 87 -10.56 -7.63 17.28
CA LEU A 87 -11.89 -7.36 17.87
C LEU A 87 -13.05 -7.91 17.05
N THR A 88 -12.78 -8.64 15.95
CA THR A 88 -13.82 -9.42 15.28
C THR A 88 -13.75 -10.84 15.83
N LYS A 89 -14.87 -11.30 16.39
CA LYS A 89 -15.00 -12.63 16.98
C LYS A 89 -14.56 -13.71 15.98
N ASP A 90 -13.73 -14.64 16.46
CA ASP A 90 -13.23 -15.81 15.75
C ASP A 90 -12.42 -15.50 14.47
N TYR A 91 -12.14 -14.23 14.14
CA TYR A 91 -11.50 -13.85 12.88
C TYR A 91 -10.09 -14.43 12.69
N MET A 92 -9.33 -14.55 13.78
CA MET A 92 -7.98 -15.12 13.79
C MET A 92 -7.95 -16.62 14.14
N GLN A 93 -9.09 -17.21 14.46
CA GLN A 93 -9.14 -18.61 14.85
C GLN A 93 -8.79 -19.50 13.65
N ASP A 94 -7.77 -20.35 13.82
CA ASP A 94 -7.31 -21.28 12.78
C ASP A 94 -6.97 -20.60 11.44
N PHE A 95 -6.57 -19.32 11.49
CA PHE A 95 -6.53 -18.41 10.33
C PHE A 95 -5.87 -19.01 9.08
N MET A 96 -4.69 -19.64 9.21
CA MET A 96 -3.97 -20.25 8.07
C MET A 96 -3.95 -21.78 8.11
N THR A 97 -5.04 -22.40 8.58
CA THR A 97 -5.24 -23.85 8.52
C THR A 97 -6.52 -24.18 7.74
N THR A 98 -6.70 -25.46 7.40
CA THR A 98 -7.91 -25.95 6.71
C THR A 98 -9.18 -25.85 7.57
N THR A 99 -9.05 -25.55 8.87
CA THR A 99 -10.17 -25.35 9.81
C THR A 99 -10.49 -23.88 10.04
N SER A 100 -9.92 -22.97 9.25
CA SER A 100 -10.15 -21.53 9.36
C SER A 100 -11.63 -21.17 9.35
N THR A 101 -12.05 -20.40 10.37
CA THR A 101 -13.44 -19.96 10.58
C THR A 101 -13.96 -19.01 9.50
N ILE A 102 -13.06 -18.31 8.80
CA ILE A 102 -13.38 -17.38 7.70
C ILE A 102 -13.05 -17.97 6.32
N GLY A 103 -12.58 -19.22 6.28
CA GLY A 103 -12.16 -19.93 5.07
C GLY A 103 -10.70 -19.69 4.70
N LEU A 104 -9.97 -20.78 4.43
CA LEU A 104 -8.52 -20.71 4.16
C LEU A 104 -8.17 -19.86 2.92
N GLY A 105 -9.00 -19.87 1.88
CA GLY A 105 -8.82 -19.01 0.70
C GLY A 105 -8.95 -17.53 1.03
N HIS A 106 -9.94 -17.17 1.84
CA HIS A 106 -10.09 -15.82 2.37
C HIS A 106 -8.86 -15.40 3.18
N SER A 107 -8.43 -16.25 4.11
CA SER A 107 -7.27 -15.98 4.98
C SER A 107 -5.97 -15.79 4.20
N ALA A 108 -5.70 -16.64 3.21
CA ALA A 108 -4.52 -16.52 2.37
C ALA A 108 -4.55 -15.22 1.53
N ALA A 109 -5.70 -14.90 0.93
CA ALA A 109 -5.87 -13.67 0.16
C ALA A 109 -5.71 -12.42 1.04
N ILE A 110 -6.44 -12.34 2.16
CA ILE A 110 -6.38 -11.18 3.04
C ILE A 110 -4.97 -11.00 3.62
N LEU A 111 -4.25 -12.08 3.92
CA LEU A 111 -2.86 -12.03 4.39
C LEU A 111 -1.89 -11.44 3.36
N VAL A 112 -2.04 -11.80 2.07
CA VAL A 112 -1.26 -11.16 0.99
C VAL A 112 -1.56 -9.66 0.91
N GLY A 113 -2.84 -9.29 0.97
CA GLY A 113 -3.26 -7.89 1.00
C GLY A 113 -2.67 -7.14 2.20
N MET A 114 -2.74 -7.74 3.39
CA MET A 114 -2.17 -7.19 4.63
C MET A 114 -0.66 -7.01 4.56
N ALA A 115 0.07 -7.99 4.01
CA ALA A 115 1.53 -7.90 3.86
C ALA A 115 1.91 -6.72 2.94
N ALA A 116 1.26 -6.59 1.78
CA ALA A 116 1.48 -5.47 0.87
C ALA A 116 1.09 -4.13 1.52
N GLY A 117 -0.05 -4.04 2.18
CA GLY A 117 -0.48 -2.84 2.90
C GLY A 117 0.48 -2.44 4.03
N THR A 118 1.02 -3.42 4.76
CA THR A 118 2.02 -3.17 5.82
C THR A 118 3.29 -2.58 5.24
N LEU A 119 3.86 -3.19 4.19
CA LEU A 119 5.03 -2.67 3.49
C LEU A 119 4.78 -1.25 2.98
N MET A 120 3.61 -1.01 2.38
CA MET A 120 3.24 0.32 1.90
C MET A 120 3.18 1.35 3.02
N MET A 121 2.58 1.02 4.17
CA MET A 121 2.52 1.91 5.34
C MET A 121 3.92 2.21 5.89
N LEU A 122 4.78 1.18 5.97
CA LEU A 122 6.18 1.34 6.37
C LEU A 122 6.94 2.25 5.39
N ASN A 123 6.66 2.19 4.09
CA ASN A 123 7.21 3.14 3.12
C ASN A 123 6.74 4.57 3.37
N VAL A 124 5.46 4.78 3.68
CA VAL A 124 4.92 6.12 3.97
C VAL A 124 5.66 6.79 5.11
N TRP A 125 5.80 6.09 6.24
CA TRP A 125 6.40 6.67 7.45
C TRP A 125 7.92 6.55 7.48
N GLY A 126 8.45 5.42 7.06
CA GLY A 126 9.85 5.05 7.13
C GLY A 126 10.71 5.65 6.03
N VAL A 127 10.20 5.83 4.80
CA VAL A 127 11.00 6.30 3.66
C VAL A 127 10.50 7.63 3.12
N ILE A 128 9.24 7.67 2.70
CA ILE A 128 8.63 8.83 2.03
C ILE A 128 8.67 10.03 2.97
N TRP A 129 8.15 9.91 4.19
CA TRP A 129 8.08 11.05 5.11
C TRP A 129 9.46 11.59 5.50
N ARG A 130 10.43 10.73 5.81
CA ARG A 130 11.79 11.16 6.19
C ARG A 130 12.44 12.00 5.11
N ASN A 131 12.32 11.56 3.86
CA ASN A 131 12.88 12.26 2.71
C ASN A 131 12.07 13.50 2.34
N GLN A 132 10.74 13.44 2.42
CA GLN A 132 9.87 14.59 2.15
C GLN A 132 10.09 15.74 3.14
N LYS A 133 10.48 15.47 4.40
CA LYS A 133 10.90 16.55 5.32
C LYS A 133 12.03 17.39 4.75
N VAL A 134 13.03 16.77 4.10
CA VAL A 134 14.15 17.48 3.47
C VAL A 134 13.66 18.33 2.29
N VAL A 135 12.81 17.76 1.43
CA VAL A 135 12.25 18.45 0.26
C VAL A 135 11.39 19.64 0.68
N LEU A 136 10.53 19.46 1.68
CA LEU A 136 9.64 20.50 2.22
C LEU A 136 10.43 21.61 2.92
N ALA A 137 11.48 21.26 3.68
CA ALA A 137 12.35 22.24 4.32
C ALA A 137 13.13 23.06 3.27
N ASN A 138 13.65 22.40 2.23
CA ASN A 138 14.32 23.06 1.12
C ASN A 138 13.40 24.06 0.40
N ALA A 139 12.17 23.64 0.07
CA ALA A 139 11.22 24.53 -0.60
C ALA A 139 10.89 25.78 0.23
N ALA A 140 10.66 25.61 1.53
CA ALA A 140 10.42 26.73 2.44
C ALA A 140 11.64 27.65 2.58
N GLY A 141 12.84 27.08 2.70
CA GLY A 141 14.10 27.83 2.80
C GLY A 141 14.38 28.66 1.56
N VAL A 142 14.26 28.08 0.36
CA VAL A 142 14.47 28.79 -0.91
C VAL A 142 13.46 29.92 -1.08
N LEU A 143 12.20 29.72 -0.68
CA LEU A 143 11.20 30.81 -0.68
C LEU A 143 11.55 31.94 0.29
N GLY A 144 12.26 31.63 1.37
CA GLY A 144 12.78 32.60 2.35
C GLY A 144 14.12 33.23 1.98
N GLY A 145 14.68 32.92 0.78
CA GLY A 145 15.93 33.48 0.30
C GLY A 145 17.19 32.69 0.70
N ALA A 146 17.05 31.50 1.31
CA ALA A 146 18.18 30.62 1.56
C ALA A 146 18.65 29.90 0.29
N GLU A 147 19.91 29.46 0.27
CA GLU A 147 20.44 28.63 -0.81
C GLU A 147 19.75 27.26 -0.89
N ALA A 148 19.69 26.70 -2.09
CA ALA A 148 19.11 25.39 -2.31
C ALA A 148 19.94 24.29 -1.66
N ASN A 149 19.28 23.42 -0.90
CA ASN A 149 19.93 22.28 -0.24
C ASN A 149 20.35 21.22 -1.27
N PRO A 150 21.64 20.90 -1.40
CA PRO A 150 22.13 19.93 -2.38
C PRO A 150 21.63 18.50 -2.15
N ALA A 151 21.17 18.16 -0.94
CA ALA A 151 20.60 16.85 -0.63
C ALA A 151 19.13 16.69 -1.06
N ALA A 152 18.42 17.79 -1.36
CA ALA A 152 16.99 17.76 -1.65
C ALA A 152 16.62 16.93 -2.91
N PRO A 153 17.37 16.97 -4.03
CA PRO A 153 17.08 16.13 -5.19
C PRO A 153 17.18 14.62 -4.88
N GLY A 154 18.22 14.21 -4.15
CA GLY A 154 18.42 12.81 -3.74
C GLY A 154 17.30 12.32 -2.82
N ALA A 155 16.91 13.15 -1.85
CA ALA A 155 15.78 12.84 -0.97
C ALA A 155 14.46 12.74 -1.77
N GLY A 156 14.20 13.69 -2.66
CA GLY A 156 13.02 13.67 -3.54
C GLY A 156 12.94 12.40 -4.38
N ARG A 157 14.08 11.96 -4.94
CA ARG A 157 14.14 10.71 -5.70
C ARG A 157 13.86 9.47 -4.83
N ALA A 158 14.46 9.38 -3.65
CA ALA A 158 14.20 8.26 -2.73
C ALA A 158 12.71 8.19 -2.32
N ALA A 159 12.09 9.34 -2.02
CA ALA A 159 10.66 9.40 -1.72
C ALA A 159 9.79 9.00 -2.92
N LEU A 160 10.18 9.42 -4.14
CA LEU A 160 9.44 9.10 -5.35
C LEU A 160 9.48 7.59 -5.66
N LEU A 161 10.65 6.95 -5.60
CA LEU A 161 10.78 5.51 -5.87
C LEU A 161 9.92 4.68 -4.89
N ALA A 162 9.98 4.99 -3.60
CA ALA A 162 9.13 4.33 -2.61
C ALA A 162 7.63 4.60 -2.84
N SER A 163 7.25 5.83 -3.24
CA SER A 163 5.87 6.14 -3.59
C SER A 163 5.38 5.38 -4.82
N ARG A 164 6.26 5.13 -5.80
CA ARG A 164 5.96 4.33 -7.00
C ARG A 164 5.86 2.84 -6.69
N ALA A 165 6.71 2.32 -5.80
CA ALA A 165 6.55 0.97 -5.27
C ALA A 165 5.19 0.79 -4.59
N ASN A 166 4.77 1.75 -3.76
CA ASN A 166 3.43 1.73 -3.18
C ASN A 166 2.32 1.74 -4.25
N LEU A 167 2.47 2.49 -5.34
CA LEU A 167 1.52 2.45 -6.45
C LEU A 167 1.50 1.08 -7.15
N VAL A 168 2.65 0.43 -7.32
CA VAL A 168 2.72 -0.94 -7.88
C VAL A 168 1.97 -1.91 -6.97
N PHE A 169 2.23 -1.86 -5.66
CA PHE A 169 1.59 -2.75 -4.68
C PHE A 169 0.11 -2.50 -4.49
N SER A 170 -0.37 -1.27 -4.69
CA SER A 170 -1.78 -0.93 -4.39
C SER A 170 -2.79 -1.73 -5.21
N PHE A 171 -2.43 -2.16 -6.43
CA PHE A 171 -3.30 -2.97 -7.29
C PHE A 171 -3.60 -4.33 -6.64
N SER A 172 -2.54 -5.11 -6.38
CA SER A 172 -2.66 -6.40 -5.73
C SER A 172 -3.21 -6.27 -4.32
N MET A 173 -2.74 -5.30 -3.55
CA MET A 173 -3.23 -5.07 -2.19
C MET A 173 -4.74 -4.86 -2.15
N LEU A 174 -5.28 -3.93 -2.96
CA LEU A 174 -6.72 -3.68 -3.04
C LEU A 174 -7.49 -4.92 -3.53
N TRP A 175 -6.98 -5.60 -4.57
CA TRP A 175 -7.61 -6.80 -5.09
C TRP A 175 -7.73 -7.90 -4.04
N PHE A 176 -6.64 -8.20 -3.33
CA PHE A 176 -6.63 -9.28 -2.35
C PHE A 176 -7.39 -8.91 -1.08
N MET A 177 -7.38 -7.65 -0.66
CA MET A 177 -8.19 -7.22 0.49
C MET A 177 -9.69 -7.22 0.20
N ILE A 178 -10.12 -6.68 -0.95
CA ILE A 178 -11.53 -6.65 -1.33
C ILE A 178 -11.99 -8.03 -1.77
N GLY A 179 -11.21 -8.69 -2.62
CA GLY A 179 -11.49 -10.01 -3.17
C GLY A 179 -11.57 -11.10 -2.10
N ALA A 180 -10.89 -10.96 -0.96
CA ALA A 180 -10.99 -11.93 0.14
C ALA A 180 -12.46 -12.19 0.53
N ALA A 181 -13.25 -11.12 0.68
CA ALA A 181 -14.65 -11.22 1.07
C ALA A 181 -15.62 -11.57 -0.07
N HIS A 182 -15.22 -11.40 -1.34
CA HIS A 182 -16.14 -11.49 -2.49
C HIS A 182 -15.84 -12.62 -3.46
N ILE A 183 -14.61 -13.14 -3.46
CA ILE A 183 -14.11 -14.10 -4.46
C ILE A 183 -13.49 -15.30 -3.74
N TYR A 184 -12.51 -15.06 -2.86
CA TYR A 184 -11.69 -16.12 -2.27
C TYR A 184 -12.39 -16.95 -1.20
N GLY A 185 -13.53 -16.48 -0.66
CA GLY A 185 -14.40 -17.32 0.19
C GLY A 185 -15.03 -18.48 -0.57
N GLY A 186 -15.13 -18.39 -1.90
CA GLY A 186 -15.62 -19.47 -2.77
C GLY A 186 -14.52 -20.38 -3.32
N PHE A 187 -13.27 -20.18 -2.92
CA PHE A 187 -12.16 -21.03 -3.36
C PHE A 187 -12.09 -22.26 -2.44
N ASP A 188 -12.15 -23.45 -3.05
CA ASP A 188 -11.98 -24.71 -2.35
C ASP A 188 -10.47 -24.96 -2.13
N VAL A 189 -9.99 -24.64 -0.93
CA VAL A 189 -8.57 -24.78 -0.55
C VAL A 189 -8.41 -26.00 0.36
N ASP A 190 -7.92 -27.10 -0.20
CA ASP A 190 -7.74 -28.38 0.49
C ASP A 190 -6.47 -28.47 1.36
N SER A 191 -5.52 -27.54 1.20
CA SER A 191 -4.18 -27.64 1.76
C SER A 191 -3.66 -26.32 2.32
N ALA A 192 -3.40 -26.31 3.63
CA ALA A 192 -2.68 -25.21 4.30
C ALA A 192 -1.28 -24.98 3.70
N GLY A 193 -0.62 -26.05 3.24
CA GLY A 193 0.70 -25.94 2.59
C GLY A 193 0.65 -25.15 1.29
N LYS A 194 -0.36 -25.39 0.43
CA LYS A 194 -0.55 -24.61 -0.80
C LYS A 194 -0.89 -23.14 -0.49
N ALA A 195 -1.73 -22.90 0.52
CA ALA A 195 -2.05 -21.55 0.98
C ALA A 195 -0.81 -20.77 1.46
N TRP A 196 0.04 -21.40 2.27
CA TRP A 196 1.31 -20.81 2.69
C TRP A 196 2.30 -20.63 1.54
N ALA A 197 2.34 -21.56 0.59
CA ALA A 197 3.17 -21.40 -0.62
C ALA A 197 2.74 -20.18 -1.43
N PHE A 198 1.43 -19.96 -1.62
CA PHE A 198 0.91 -18.77 -2.29
C PHE A 198 1.33 -17.48 -1.57
N VAL A 199 1.10 -17.40 -0.26
CA VAL A 199 1.49 -16.23 0.55
C VAL A 199 3.00 -16.01 0.50
N GLY A 200 3.79 -17.07 0.65
CA GLY A 200 5.25 -17.01 0.64
C GLY A 200 5.82 -16.51 -0.68
N ILE A 201 5.30 -17.01 -1.81
CA ILE A 201 5.69 -16.54 -3.15
C ILE A 201 5.30 -15.07 -3.33
N ALA A 202 4.08 -14.68 -2.94
CA ALA A 202 3.62 -13.30 -3.04
C ALA A 202 4.51 -12.32 -2.23
N VAL A 203 4.86 -12.70 -1.00
CA VAL A 203 5.75 -11.91 -0.13
C VAL A 203 7.17 -11.86 -0.70
N ALA A 204 7.70 -12.95 -1.26
CA ALA A 204 9.02 -12.98 -1.88
C ALA A 204 9.11 -12.05 -3.09
N ILE A 205 8.11 -12.10 -3.99
CA ILE A 205 8.02 -11.18 -5.14
C ILE A 205 7.94 -9.73 -4.64
N GLY A 206 7.07 -9.48 -3.66
CA GLY A 206 6.90 -8.16 -3.07
C GLY A 206 8.19 -7.61 -2.46
N ALA A 207 8.93 -8.45 -1.73
CA ALA A 207 10.21 -8.10 -1.13
C ALA A 207 11.25 -7.73 -2.20
N VAL A 208 11.34 -8.46 -3.31
CA VAL A 208 12.27 -8.11 -4.41
C VAL A 208 11.93 -6.74 -5.00
N ILE A 209 10.66 -6.47 -5.28
CA ILE A 209 10.19 -5.17 -5.80
C ILE A 209 10.53 -4.04 -4.82
N GLU A 210 10.30 -4.27 -3.52
CA GLU A 210 10.59 -3.30 -2.47
C GLU A 210 12.10 -3.03 -2.35
N LEU A 211 12.93 -4.07 -2.32
CA LEU A 211 14.39 -3.94 -2.25
C LEU A 211 14.97 -3.18 -3.45
N LEU A 212 14.38 -3.34 -4.64
CA LEU A 212 14.72 -2.55 -5.83
C LEU A 212 14.35 -1.08 -5.64
N ALA A 213 13.14 -0.77 -5.17
CA ALA A 213 12.68 0.61 -4.95
C ALA A 213 13.49 1.34 -3.86
N LEU A 214 13.88 0.62 -2.81
CA LEU A 214 14.80 1.11 -1.78
C LEU A 214 16.23 1.26 -2.30
N GLY A 215 16.53 0.77 -3.50
CA GLY A 215 17.86 0.79 -4.12
C GLY A 215 18.88 -0.04 -3.35
N LEU A 216 18.43 -1.06 -2.62
CA LEU A 216 19.28 -2.06 -2.00
C LEU A 216 19.79 -3.08 -3.03
N ILE A 217 19.12 -3.15 -4.19
CA ILE A 217 19.56 -3.88 -5.37
C ILE A 217 19.81 -2.87 -6.50
N GLY A 218 21.06 -2.73 -6.92
CA GLY A 218 21.46 -1.86 -8.05
C GLY A 218 21.48 -0.34 -7.80
N GLY A 219 21.11 0.13 -6.60
CA GLY A 219 21.15 1.55 -6.25
C GLY A 219 19.98 2.38 -6.78
N LYS A 220 19.98 3.69 -6.47
CA LYS A 220 18.88 4.63 -6.80
C LYS A 220 19.15 5.54 -8.00
N ALA A 221 20.29 5.39 -8.67
CA ALA A 221 20.65 6.23 -9.81
C ALA A 221 19.65 6.07 -10.97
N ALA A 222 19.34 7.15 -11.70
CA ALA A 222 18.44 7.10 -12.86
C ALA A 222 19.00 6.25 -14.02
N THR A 223 20.30 5.95 -13.99
CA THR A 223 20.97 5.04 -14.93
C THR A 223 20.72 3.56 -14.62
N ASN A 224 20.18 3.22 -13.44
CA ASN A 224 19.86 1.85 -13.08
C ASN A 224 18.61 1.37 -13.83
N LYS A 225 18.81 0.52 -14.85
CA LYS A 225 17.72 -0.03 -15.67
C LYS A 225 16.73 -0.89 -14.88
N LEU A 226 17.13 -1.46 -13.74
CA LEU A 226 16.23 -2.25 -12.89
C LEU A 226 15.11 -1.41 -12.27
N LEU A 227 15.26 -0.08 -12.22
CA LEU A 227 14.25 0.84 -11.70
C LEU A 227 13.17 1.19 -12.72
N TRP A 228 13.20 0.62 -13.93
CA TRP A 228 12.17 0.86 -14.96
C TRP A 228 10.73 0.83 -14.42
N PRO A 229 10.32 -0.09 -13.53
CA PRO A 229 8.97 -0.10 -12.94
C PRO A 229 8.59 1.21 -12.23
N PHE A 230 9.57 1.98 -11.76
CA PHE A 230 9.36 3.15 -10.91
C PHE A 230 9.71 4.48 -11.59
N GLU A 231 10.40 4.46 -12.73
CA GLU A 231 10.87 5.68 -13.40
C GLU A 231 9.73 6.58 -13.91
N SER A 232 8.56 6.02 -14.18
CA SER A 232 7.38 6.80 -14.57
C SER A 232 6.11 6.28 -13.92
N HIS A 233 5.09 7.14 -13.83
CA HIS A 233 3.77 6.72 -13.40
C HIS A 233 3.17 5.65 -14.31
N LYS A 234 3.40 5.74 -15.62
CA LYS A 234 2.89 4.77 -16.59
C LYS A 234 3.53 3.39 -16.38
N ASN A 235 4.85 3.35 -16.17
CA ASN A 235 5.56 2.10 -15.89
C ASN A 235 5.08 1.49 -14.58
N ALA A 236 4.88 2.30 -13.54
CA ALA A 236 4.36 1.82 -12.26
C ALA A 236 2.93 1.27 -12.37
N LEU A 237 2.06 1.88 -13.19
CA LEU A 237 0.73 1.36 -13.49
C LEU A 237 0.81 0.00 -14.23
N ILE A 238 1.68 -0.10 -15.23
CA ILE A 238 1.90 -1.36 -15.98
C ILE A 238 2.41 -2.45 -15.03
N SER A 239 3.47 -2.16 -14.27
CA SER A 239 4.05 -3.09 -13.31
C SER A 239 3.07 -3.50 -12.21
N GLY A 240 2.23 -2.58 -11.73
CA GLY A 240 1.15 -2.88 -10.78
C GLY A 240 0.11 -3.83 -11.36
N GLY A 241 -0.34 -3.58 -12.59
CA GLY A 241 -1.24 -4.48 -13.31
C GLY A 241 -0.64 -5.86 -13.56
N VAL A 242 0.62 -5.93 -14.00
CA VAL A 242 1.34 -7.19 -14.20
C VAL A 242 1.48 -7.97 -12.89
N LEU A 243 1.89 -7.31 -11.80
CA LEU A 243 1.99 -7.94 -10.49
C LEU A 243 0.64 -8.51 -10.05
N TRP A 244 -0.44 -7.75 -10.23
CA TRP A 244 -1.79 -8.21 -9.91
C TRP A 244 -2.17 -9.46 -10.71
N VAL A 245 -1.98 -9.45 -12.04
CA VAL A 245 -2.29 -10.60 -12.89
C VAL A 245 -1.48 -11.82 -12.50
N VAL A 246 -0.18 -11.66 -12.25
CA VAL A 246 0.70 -12.77 -11.83
C VAL A 246 0.21 -13.37 -10.51
N LEU A 247 -0.06 -12.53 -9.51
CA LEU A 247 -0.52 -13.01 -8.20
C LEU A 247 -1.93 -13.60 -8.27
N TYR A 248 -2.81 -13.08 -9.13
CA TYR A 248 -4.14 -13.65 -9.36
C TYR A 248 -4.07 -15.03 -10.02
N ILE A 249 -3.24 -15.21 -11.04
CA ILE A 249 -3.03 -16.53 -11.66
C ILE A 249 -2.42 -17.50 -10.65
N LEU A 250 -1.46 -17.05 -9.83
CA LEU A 250 -0.89 -17.88 -8.77
C LEU A 250 -1.94 -18.28 -7.73
N SER A 251 -2.86 -17.38 -7.37
CA SER A 251 -3.93 -17.71 -6.42
C SER A 251 -4.91 -18.72 -7.02
N GLU A 252 -5.26 -18.60 -8.30
CA GLU A 252 -6.06 -19.59 -9.02
C GLU A 252 -5.40 -20.98 -9.02
N ILE A 253 -4.09 -21.06 -9.26
CA ILE A 253 -3.33 -22.32 -9.33
C ILE A 253 -3.18 -22.96 -7.94
N LEU A 254 -2.88 -22.17 -6.91
CA LEU A 254 -2.50 -22.69 -5.60
C LEU A 254 -3.69 -22.81 -4.63
N LEU A 255 -4.72 -21.98 -4.79
CA LEU A 255 -5.84 -21.93 -3.86
C LEU A 255 -7.10 -22.62 -4.40
N LYS A 256 -7.16 -23.09 -5.65
CA LYS A 256 -8.27 -23.94 -6.10
C LYS A 256 -7.82 -25.40 -6.17
N THR A 257 -8.62 -26.30 -5.61
CA THR A 257 -8.52 -27.73 -5.93
C THR A 257 -8.69 -27.88 -7.45
N SER A 258 -7.72 -28.52 -8.12
CA SER A 258 -7.73 -28.67 -9.58
C SER A 258 -9.00 -29.39 -10.04
N ALA A 259 -9.80 -28.73 -10.89
CA ALA A 259 -10.94 -29.34 -11.59
C ALA A 259 -10.53 -30.37 -12.67
N PHE A 260 -9.25 -30.75 -12.72
CA PHE A 260 -8.69 -31.75 -13.62
C PHE A 260 -8.22 -32.95 -12.80
N GLY A 261 -9.19 -33.75 -12.37
CA GLY A 261 -9.02 -35.11 -11.86
C GLY A 261 -10.04 -36.00 -12.55
#